data_AF-A0A1M5D5A4-F1
#
_entry.id   AF-A0A1M5D5A4-F1
#
_cell.length_a   1.000
_cell.length_b   1.000
_cell.length_c   1.000
_cell.angle_alpha   90.00
_cell.angle_beta   90.00
_cell.angle_gamma   90.00
#
_symmetry.space_group_name_H-M   'P 1'
#
loop_
_entity.id
_entity.type
_entity.pdbx_description
1 polymer ?
#
loop_
_entity_poly.entity_id
_entity_poly.type
_entity_poly.pdbx_seq_one_letter_code
_entity_poly.pdbx_strand_id
1 'polypeptide(L)' 'MLNDNTVSKLHEMRLSVMAQAFREQLKDSSFHELSFEERLGLLVDAEWAVRKNNRMARLIKKADYAM' A
#
# COMPACT_ATOMS: atom_id res chain seq x y z
N MET A 1 -3.93 5.48 19.66
CA MET A 1 -2.50 5.82 19.87
C MET A 1 -1.54 4.86 19.19
N LEU A 2 -1.67 3.53 19.31
CA LEU A 2 -0.78 2.57 18.60
C LEU A 2 -0.95 2.59 17.06
N ASN A 3 -2.19 2.67 16.57
CA ASN A 3 -2.48 2.63 15.14
C ASN A 3 -1.92 3.86 14.38
N ASP A 4 -2.01 5.05 14.97
CA ASP A 4 -1.45 6.27 14.36
C ASP A 4 0.08 6.26 14.31
N ASN A 5 0.73 5.61 15.29
CA ASN A 5 2.19 5.42 15.28
C ASN A 5 2.60 4.47 14.14
N THR A 6 1.88 3.37 13.96
CA THR A 6 2.12 2.43 12.85
C THR A 6 1.92 3.08 11.50
N VAL A 7 0.83 3.82 11.31
CA VAL A 7 0.55 4.55 10.06
C VAL A 7 1.66 5.57 9.75
N SER A 8 2.13 6.31 10.76
CA SER A 8 3.22 7.28 10.59
C SER A 8 4.51 6.59 10.15
N LYS A 9 4.88 5.47 10.78
CA LYS A 9 6.05 4.66 10.38
C LYS A 9 5.92 4.12 8.95
N LEU A 10 4.74 3.67 8.55
CA LEU A 10 4.51 3.22 7.17
C LEU A 10 4.75 4.37 6.17
N HIS A 11 4.30 5.58 6.48
CA HIS A 11 4.60 6.75 5.64
C HIS A 11 6.10 7.07 5.59
N GLU A 12 6.81 7.02 6.72
CA GLU A 12 8.27 7.21 6.79
C GLU A 12 9.03 6.18 5.92
N MET A 13 8.56 4.93 5.91
CA MET A 13 9.09 3.86 5.06
C MET A 13 8.65 3.95 3.59
N ARG A 14 7.92 5.02 3.22
CA ARG A 14 7.34 5.23 1.89
C ARG A 14 6.32 4.16 1.48
N LEU A 15 5.66 3.51 2.44
CA LEU A 15 4.59 2.53 2.24
C LEU A 15 3.22 3.21 2.36
N SER A 16 2.99 4.24 1.54
CA SER A 16 1.84 5.15 1.71
C SER A 16 0.50 4.50 1.36
N VAL A 17 0.48 3.58 0.41
CA VAL A 17 -0.73 2.85 0.02
C VAL A 17 -1.05 1.81 1.10
N MET A 18 -0.02 1.14 1.61
CA MET A 18 -0.16 0.22 2.75
C MET A 18 -0.73 0.95 3.98
N ALA A 19 -0.24 2.15 4.27
CA ALA A 19 -0.70 2.98 5.39
C ALA A 19 -2.18 3.35 5.27
N GLN A 20 -2.62 3.71 4.06
CA GLN A 20 -4.02 4.01 3.77
C GLN A 20 -4.90 2.76 3.91
N ALA A 21 -4.53 1.66 3.25
CA ALA A 21 -5.27 0.41 3.31
C ALA A 21 -5.37 -0.13 4.75
N PHE A 22 -4.32 0.05 5.57
CA PHE A 22 -4.34 -0.32 6.98
C PHE A 22 -5.36 0.50 7.78
N ARG A 23 -5.47 1.81 7.51
CA ARG A 23 -6.52 2.66 8.11
C ARG A 23 -7.93 2.24 7.69
N GLU A 24 -8.10 1.80 6.45
CA GLU A 24 -9.38 1.30 5.94
C GLU A 24 -9.77 -0.02 6.61
N GLN A 25 -8.84 -0.98 6.72
CA GLN A 25 -9.06 -2.23 7.46
C GLN A 25 -9.41 -2.01 8.94
N LEU A 26 -8.87 -0.95 9.57
CA LEU A 26 -9.20 -0.61 10.96
C LEU A 26 -10.60 0.01 11.13
N LYS A 27 -11.14 0.63 10.08
CA LYS A 27 -12.48 1.24 10.09
C LYS A 27 -13.57 0.25 9.72
N ASP A 28 -13.24 -0.71 8.87
CA ASP A 28 -14.20 -1.67 8.34
C ASP A 28 -14.12 -3.01 9.09
N SER A 29 -15.21 -3.36 9.76
CA SER A 29 -15.31 -4.60 10.53
C SER A 29 -15.33 -5.85 9.66
N SER A 30 -15.61 -5.76 8.36
CA SER A 30 -15.61 -6.91 7.44
C SER A 30 -14.25 -7.62 7.38
N PHE A 31 -13.16 -6.87 7.56
CA PHE A 31 -11.81 -7.44 7.60
C PHE A 31 -11.50 -8.24 8.87
N HIS A 32 -12.38 -8.22 9.88
CA HIS A 32 -12.21 -9.04 11.09
C HIS A 32 -12.54 -10.52 10.85
N GLU A 33 -13.29 -10.84 9.79
CA GLU A 33 -13.57 -12.22 9.39
C GLU A 33 -12.34 -12.90 8.75
N LEU A 34 -11.41 -12.09 8.23
CA LEU A 34 -10.15 -12.56 7.67
C LEU A 34 -9.12 -12.83 8.76
N SER A 35 -8.26 -13.81 8.51
CA SER A 35 -7.07 -14.04 9.32
C SER A 35 -6.10 -12.85 9.23
N PHE A 36 -5.19 -12.76 10.19
CA PHE A 36 -4.14 -11.74 10.16
C PHE A 36 -3.27 -11.84 8.90
N GLU A 37 -2.94 -13.06 8.46
CA GLU A 37 -2.10 -13.30 7.28
C GLU A 37 -2.78 -12.81 6.00
N GLU A 38 -4.09 -13.07 5.86
CA GLU A 38 -4.88 -12.56 4.73
C GLU A 38 -4.96 -11.04 4.73
N ARG A 39 -5.24 -10.42 5.90
CA ARG A 39 -5.25 -8.96 6.03
C ARG A 39 -3.90 -8.36 5.64
N LEU A 40 -2.81 -8.93 6.14
CA LEU A 40 -1.46 -8.48 5.83
C LEU A 40 -1.13 -8.65 4.34
N GLY A 41 -1.52 -9.78 3.74
CA GLY A 41 -1.38 -10.04 2.32
C GLY A 41 -2.02 -8.95 1.47
N LEU A 42 -3.27 -8.57 1.77
CA LEU A 42 -3.98 -7.50 1.06
C LEU A 42 -3.25 -6.15 1.16
N LEU A 43 -2.70 -5.83 2.32
CA LEU A 43 -1.93 -4.58 2.53
C LEU A 43 -0.66 -4.55 1.68
N VAL A 44 0.07 -5.67 1.65
CA VAL A 44 1.32 -5.80 0.88
C VAL A 44 1.02 -5.76 -0.62
N ASP A 45 -0.01 -6.47 -1.07
CA ASP A 45 -0.40 -6.53 -2.48
C ASP A 45 -0.81 -5.15 -3.02
N ALA A 46 -1.58 -4.39 -2.24
CA ALA A 46 -1.98 -3.04 -2.62
C ALA A 46 -0.77 -2.11 -2.87
N GLU A 47 0.19 -2.11 -1.95
CA GLU A 47 1.41 -1.32 -2.09
C GLU A 47 2.29 -1.81 -3.25
N TRP A 48 2.44 -3.13 -3.39
CA TRP A 48 3.22 -3.74 -4.47
C TRP A 48 2.66 -3.40 -5.85
N ALA A 49 1.34 -3.50 -6.02
CA ALA A 49 0.66 -3.19 -7.29
C ALA A 49 0.92 -1.74 -7.71
N VAL A 50 0.77 -0.78 -6.78
CA VAL A 50 1.03 0.64 -7.07
C VAL A 50 2.49 0.89 -7.40
N ARG A 51 3.43 0.26 -6.69
CA ARG A 51 4.87 0.38 -7.01
C ARG A 51 5.20 -0.15 -8.39
N LYS A 52 4.63 -1.30 -8.78
CA LYS A 52 4.81 -1.90 -10.11
C LYS A 52 4.24 -0.99 -11.20
N ASN A 53 3.02 -0.47 -11.01
CA ASN A 53 2.37 0.44 -11.96
C ASN A 53 3.16 1.74 -12.12
N ASN A 54 3.61 2.35 -11.03
CA ASN A 54 4.41 3.56 -11.07
C ASN A 54 5.76 3.33 -11.76
N ARG A 55 6.40 2.17 -11.54
CA ARG A 55 7.62 1.79 -12.26
C ARG A 55 7.36 1.67 -13.76
N MET A 56 6.29 1.00 -14.15
CA MET A 56 5.91 0.84 -15.55
C MET A 56 5.64 2.19 -16.22
N ALA A 57 4.83 3.05 -15.60
CA ALA A 57 4.55 4.40 -16.10
C ALA A 57 5.83 5.24 -16.29
N ARG A 58 6.81 5.14 -15.37
CA ARG A 58 8.11 5.79 -15.53
C ARG A 58 8.92 5.24 -16.71
N LEU A 59 8.85 3.94 -16.98
CA LEU A 59 9.56 3.32 -18.11
C LEU A 59 8.94 3.74 -19.45
N ILE A 60 7.60 3.73 -19.56
CA ILE A 60 6.89 4.20 -20.76
C ILE A 60 7.25 5.65 -21.04
N LYS A 61 7.10 6.53 -20.03
CA LYS A 61 7.45 7.94 -20.14
C LYS A 61 8.91 8.16 -20.57
N LYS A 62 9.86 7.35 -20.08
CA LYS A 62 11.26 7.43 -20.51
C LYS A 62 11.48 6.97 -21.95
N ALA A 63 10.76 5.94 -22.41
CA ALA A 63 10.83 5.46 -23.78
C ALA A 63 10.25 6.49 -24.76
N ASP A 64 9.14 7.14 -24.39
CA ASP A 64 8.51 8.19 -25.20
C ASP A 64 9.39 9.44 -25.37
N TYR A 65 10.27 9.75 -24.41
CA TYR A 65 11.25 10.84 -24.54
C TYR A 65 12.55 10.43 -25.24
N ALA A 66 12.74 9.14 -25.55
CA ALA A 66 13.91 8.64 -26.26
C ALA A 66 13.71 8.60 -27.79
N MET A 67 12.55 9.05 -28.28
CA MET A 67 12.21 9.22 -29.69
C MET A 67 12.15 10.71 -30.03
#